data_AF-A0AAW1RLL0-F1
#
_entry.id   AF-A0AAW1RLL0-F1
#
_cell.length_a   1.000
_cell.length_b   1.000
_cell.length_c   1.000
_cell.angle_alpha   90.00
_cell.angle_beta   90.00
_cell.angle_gamma   90.00
#
_symmetry.space_group_name_H-M   'P 1'
#
loop_
_entity.id
_entity.type
_entity.pdbx_description
1 polymer ?
#
loop_
_entity_poly.entity_id
_entity_poly.type
_entity_poly.pdbx_seq_one_letter_code
_entity_poly.pdbx_strand_id
1 'polypeptide(L)'
;MTSAVRQRATEEDDVILFVDALDVVFFPCHRDLLAEFWAFNADIVFQADDIEWPEYDNLKFLLFPAPPPGAHQKFRLLCAGAFMVRAGALRHYLSQEFLGSGNIDNRAWDNQQCTR
;
A
#
# COMPACT_ATOMS: atom_id res chain seq x y z
N MET A 1 -31.23 7.79 3.21
CA MET A 1 -30.46 6.72 3.89
C MET A 1 -29.02 7.17 3.92
N THR A 2 -28.67 7.92 4.95
CA THR A 2 -27.36 8.53 5.16
C THR A 2 -26.73 7.88 6.39
N SER A 3 -25.39 7.82 6.42
CA SER A 3 -24.56 7.44 7.57
C SER A 3 -24.19 5.96 7.70
N ALA A 4 -23.23 5.49 6.90
CA ALA A 4 -22.22 4.52 7.34
C ALA A 4 -21.13 4.39 6.27
N VAL A 5 -20.14 5.29 6.23
CA VAL A 5 -18.72 5.05 5.88
C VAL A 5 -18.00 6.41 6.02
N ARG A 6 -17.72 6.84 7.26
CA ARG A 6 -16.71 7.86 7.56
C ARG A 6 -16.17 7.67 8.98
N GLN A 7 -15.76 6.45 9.32
CA GLN A 7 -14.64 6.34 10.25
C GLN A 7 -13.40 6.48 9.38
N ARG A 8 -12.90 7.72 9.29
CA ARG A 8 -11.56 7.94 8.73
C ARG A 8 -10.60 7.35 9.75
N ALA A 9 -9.54 6.68 9.30
CA ALA A 9 -8.41 6.42 10.16
C ALA A 9 -7.82 7.78 10.56
N THR A 10 -8.21 8.27 11.74
CA THR A 10 -7.86 9.60 12.22
C THR A 10 -6.66 9.57 13.15
N GLU A 11 -6.49 8.47 13.87
CA GLU A 11 -5.40 8.32 14.81
C GLU A 11 -4.10 7.98 14.08
N GLU A 12 -2.96 8.21 14.73
CA GLU A 12 -1.65 7.88 14.14
C GLU A 12 -1.45 6.37 14.03
N ASP A 13 -1.96 5.63 15.01
CA ASP A 13 -1.77 4.20 15.19
C ASP A 13 -2.84 3.35 14.48
N ASP A 14 -3.86 3.97 13.88
CA ASP A 14 -4.86 3.26 13.08
C ASP A 14 -4.17 2.52 11.93
N VAL A 15 -4.51 1.25 11.74
CA VAL A 15 -3.97 0.43 10.64
C VAL A 15 -4.98 0.41 9.49
N ILE A 16 -4.52 0.78 8.31
CA ILE A 16 -5.30 0.77 7.08
C ILE A 16 -4.84 -0.43 6.24
N LEU A 17 -5.81 -1.23 5.78
CA LEU A 17 -5.60 -2.21 4.72
C LEU A 17 -6.15 -1.62 3.42
N PHE A 18 -5.26 -1.41 2.46
CA PHE A 18 -5.61 -1.06 1.09
C PHE A 18 -5.55 -2.33 0.23
N VAL A 19 -6.57 -2.53 -0.60
CA VAL A 19 -6.64 -3.62 -1.57
C VAL A 19 -7.36 -3.16 -2.84
N ASP A 20 -7.01 -3.78 -3.96
CA ASP A 20 -7.77 -3.63 -5.20
C ASP A 20 -9.22 -4.11 -5.03
N ALA A 21 -10.15 -3.39 -5.66
CA ALA A 21 -11.58 -3.61 -5.42
C ALA A 21 -12.20 -4.71 -6.31
N LEU A 22 -11.56 -5.05 -7.44
CA LEU A 22 -12.19 -5.87 -8.48
C LEU A 22 -11.75 -7.34 -8.44
N ASP A 23 -10.53 -7.62 -8.03
CA ASP A 23 -9.87 -8.93 -8.15
C ASP A 23 -9.34 -9.47 -6.80
N VAL A 24 -9.72 -8.85 -5.69
CA VAL A 24 -9.41 -9.31 -4.34
C VAL A 24 -10.61 -9.97 -3.68
N VAL A 25 -10.37 -11.13 -3.08
CA VAL A 25 -11.35 -11.85 -2.26
C VAL A 25 -10.76 -12.14 -0.89
N PHE A 26 -11.51 -11.83 0.17
CA PHE A 26 -11.08 -12.10 1.55
C PHE A 26 -11.36 -13.55 1.94
N PHE A 27 -10.33 -14.27 2.33
CA PHE A 27 -10.46 -15.64 2.84
C PHE A 27 -10.73 -15.65 4.35
N PRO A 28 -11.80 -16.33 4.83
CA PRO A 28 -12.21 -16.30 6.23
C PRO A 28 -11.28 -17.07 7.19
N CYS A 29 -10.26 -17.77 6.66
CA CYS A 29 -9.31 -18.54 7.46
C CYS A 29 -8.19 -17.69 8.07
N HIS A 30 -8.00 -16.44 7.61
CA HIS A 30 -6.93 -15.58 8.10
C HIS A 30 -7.35 -14.93 9.41
N ARG A 31 -6.99 -15.58 10.53
CA ARG A 31 -7.57 -15.27 11.83
C ARG A 31 -7.06 -13.97 12.44
N ASP A 32 -5.83 -13.53 12.15
CA ASP A 32 -5.24 -12.34 12.78
C ASP A 32 -4.27 -11.57 11.85
N LEU A 33 -4.79 -11.00 10.76
CA LEU A 33 -4.01 -10.17 9.83
C LEU A 33 -3.26 -9.01 10.53
N LEU A 34 -3.88 -8.40 11.55
CA LEU A 34 -3.26 -7.33 12.33
C LEU A 34 -2.06 -7.82 13.15
N ALA A 35 -2.12 -9.03 13.71
CA ALA A 35 -1.00 -9.60 14.46
C ALA A 35 0.20 -9.88 13.54
N GLU A 36 -0.06 -10.36 12.32
CA GLU A 36 0.99 -10.54 11.31
C GLU A 36 1.61 -9.21 10.90
N PHE A 37 0.80 -8.17 10.65
CA PHE A 37 1.29 -6.84 10.36
C PHE A 37 2.22 -6.31 11.47
N TRP A 38 1.81 -6.44 12.74
CA TRP A 38 2.65 -6.02 13.85
C TRP A 38 3.95 -6.82 13.97
N ALA A 39 3.94 -8.11 13.61
CA ALA A 39 5.14 -8.95 13.64
C ALA A 39 6.21 -8.50 12.63
N PHE A 40 5.83 -7.82 11.54
CA PHE A 40 6.80 -7.24 10.60
C PHE A 40 7.57 -6.05 11.18
N ASN A 41 7.05 -5.41 12.24
CA ASN A 41 7.66 -4.21 12.85
C ASN A 41 8.01 -3.12 11.82
N ALA A 42 7.13 -2.91 10.84
CA ALA A 42 7.28 -1.92 9.76
C ALA A 42 6.13 -0.90 9.80
N ASP A 43 6.35 0.29 9.22
CA ASP A 43 5.32 1.33 9.06
C ASP A 43 4.31 0.99 7.95
N ILE A 44 4.82 0.36 6.88
CA ILE A 44 4.07 -0.09 5.72
C ILE A 44 4.58 -1.48 5.31
N VAL A 45 3.64 -2.36 4.96
CA VAL A 45 3.92 -3.70 4.44
C VAL A 45 3.17 -3.84 3.13
N PHE A 46 3.92 -3.94 2.03
CA PHE A 46 3.36 -4.17 0.69
C PHE A 46 3.24 -5.66 0.40
N GLN A 47 2.29 -6.02 -0.45
CA GLN A 47 2.29 -7.32 -1.12
C GLN A 47 3.61 -7.52 -1.87
N ALA A 48 4.14 -8.74 -1.79
CA ALA A 48 5.33 -9.14 -2.53
C ALA A 48 4.94 -9.95 -3.79
N ASP A 49 5.62 -9.72 -4.89
CA ASP A 49 5.41 -10.36 -6.19
C ASP A 49 6.71 -10.99 -6.73
N ASP A 50 6.57 -11.94 -7.65
CA ASP A 50 7.66 -12.54 -8.42
C ASP A 50 7.80 -11.95 -9.83
N ILE A 51 6.77 -11.23 -10.29
CA ILE A 51 6.73 -10.53 -11.58
C ILE A 51 7.33 -9.12 -11.46
N GLU A 52 8.23 -8.75 -12.38
CA GLU A 52 8.65 -7.35 -12.51
C GLU A 52 7.59 -6.59 -13.29
N TRP A 53 6.96 -5.61 -12.65
CA TRP A 53 6.06 -4.74 -13.35
C TRP A 53 6.08 -3.32 -12.76
N PRO A 54 6.21 -2.26 -13.58
CA PRO A 54 6.47 -2.31 -15.02
C PRO A 54 7.85 -2.90 -15.32
N GLU A 55 8.02 -3.51 -16.50
CA GLU A 55 9.32 -4.01 -16.93
C GLU A 55 10.27 -2.83 -17.13
N TYR A 56 11.20 -2.67 -16.19
CA TYR A 56 12.30 -1.73 -16.32
C TYR A 56 13.60 -2.50 -16.15
N ASP A 57 14.50 -2.35 -17.10
CA ASP A 57 15.82 -2.96 -16.99
C ASP A 57 16.51 -2.48 -15.70
N ASN A 58 16.76 -3.42 -14.79
CA ASN A 58 17.54 -3.29 -13.55
C ASN A 58 16.82 -2.83 -12.26
N LEU A 59 15.49 -2.64 -12.23
CA LEU A 59 14.81 -2.26 -10.98
C LEU A 59 15.01 -3.31 -9.87
N LYS A 60 14.94 -4.62 -10.21
CA LYS A 60 15.20 -5.68 -9.21
C LYS A 60 16.56 -5.55 -8.56
N PHE A 61 17.59 -5.08 -9.26
CA PHE A 61 18.95 -5.02 -8.73
C PHE A 61 19.25 -3.72 -7.98
N LEU A 62 18.55 -2.64 -8.30
CA LEU A 62 18.76 -1.32 -7.71
C LEU A 62 17.97 -1.10 -6.43
N LEU A 63 16.72 -1.57 -6.37
CA LEU A 63 15.82 -1.29 -5.26
C LEU A 63 15.56 -2.50 -4.35
N PHE A 64 15.77 -3.72 -4.86
CA PHE A 64 15.41 -4.96 -4.16
C PHE A 64 16.63 -5.89 -4.04
N PRO A 65 17.60 -5.57 -3.15
CA PRO A 65 18.82 -6.36 -3.01
C PRO A 65 18.50 -7.83 -2.75
N ALA A 66 19.35 -8.72 -3.26
CA ALA A 66 19.16 -10.15 -3.09
C ALA A 66 19.04 -10.48 -1.59
N PRO A 67 18.01 -11.23 -1.17
CA PRO A 67 17.86 -11.59 0.23
C PRO A 67 18.99 -12.53 0.66
N PRO A 68 19.26 -12.64 1.98
CA PRO A 68 20.36 -13.45 2.47
C PRO A 68 20.28 -14.92 2.02
N PRO A 69 21.42 -15.63 1.94
CA PRO A 69 21.44 -17.05 1.55
C PRO A 69 20.47 -17.88 2.41
N GLY A 70 19.60 -18.65 1.75
CA GLY A 70 18.59 -19.48 2.41
C GLY A 70 17.21 -18.81 2.60
N ALA A 71 17.07 -17.53 2.30
CA ALA A 71 15.76 -16.86 2.27
C ALA A 71 14.96 -17.20 0.99
N HIS A 72 13.64 -17.19 1.08
CA HIS A 72 12.74 -17.38 -0.06
C HIS A 72 12.92 -16.24 -1.08
N GLN A 73 13.52 -16.54 -2.23
CA GLN A 73 13.84 -15.53 -3.25
C GLN A 73 12.70 -15.21 -4.22
N LYS A 74 11.59 -15.95 -4.11
CA LYS A 74 10.51 -15.92 -5.11
C LYS A 74 9.81 -14.56 -5.12
N PHE A 75 9.34 -14.10 -3.95
CA PHE A 75 8.57 -12.87 -3.81
C PHE A 75 9.46 -11.77 -3.23
N ARG A 76 10.11 -11.00 -4.10
CA ARG A 76 11.06 -9.96 -3.70
C ARG A 76 10.74 -8.57 -4.25
N LEU A 77 9.69 -8.48 -5.05
CA LEU A 77 9.29 -7.26 -5.75
C LEU A 77 8.05 -6.71 -5.09
N LEU A 78 7.90 -5.40 -5.13
CA LEU A 78 6.75 -4.71 -4.56
C LEU A 78 5.55 -4.81 -5.51
N CYS A 79 4.39 -5.13 -4.97
CA CYS A 79 3.10 -4.96 -5.63
C CYS A 79 2.23 -3.98 -4.83
N ALA A 80 1.63 -3.02 -5.53
CA ALA A 80 0.80 -1.98 -4.93
C ALA A 80 -0.68 -2.38 -4.79
N GLY A 81 -1.09 -3.54 -5.34
CA GLY A 81 -2.48 -4.00 -5.32
C GLY A 81 -3.01 -4.36 -3.93
N ALA A 82 -2.12 -4.62 -2.98
CA ALA A 82 -2.47 -4.69 -1.56
C ALA A 82 -1.33 -4.22 -0.66
N PHE A 83 -1.66 -3.45 0.38
CA PHE A 83 -0.71 -3.10 1.43
C PHE A 83 -1.41 -2.76 2.75
N MET A 84 -0.69 -2.93 3.85
CA MET A 84 -1.10 -2.48 5.18
C MET A 84 -0.18 -1.36 5.66
N VAL A 85 -0.75 -0.33 6.29
CA VAL A 85 0.02 0.85 6.71
C VAL A 85 -0.56 1.50 7.97
N ARG A 86 0.30 2.05 8.81
CA ARG A 86 -0.11 2.96 9.89
C ARG A 86 -0.58 4.29 9.31
N ALA A 87 -1.73 4.78 9.73
CA ALA A 87 -2.33 6.01 9.21
C ALA A 87 -1.40 7.23 9.39
N GLY A 88 -0.69 7.33 10.51
CA GLY A 88 0.34 8.36 10.74
C GLY A 88 1.47 8.30 9.73
N ALA A 89 2.01 7.10 9.49
CA ALA A 89 3.08 6.90 8.50
C ALA A 89 2.59 7.24 7.08
N LEU A 90 1.40 6.78 6.69
CA LEU A 90 0.82 7.11 5.39
C LEU A 90 0.67 8.62 5.20
N ARG A 91 0.14 9.33 6.20
CA ARG A 91 0.02 10.80 6.15
C ARG A 91 1.39 11.46 5.96
N HIS A 92 2.40 10.98 6.68
CA HIS A 92 3.75 11.51 6.58
C HIS A 92 4.32 11.29 5.16
N TYR A 93 4.25 10.07 4.63
CA TYR A 93 4.72 9.75 3.27
C TYR A 93 4.02 10.62 2.21
N LEU A 94 2.69 10.71 2.26
CA LEU A 94 1.94 11.54 1.32
C LEU A 94 2.28 13.03 1.48
N SER A 95 2.51 13.52 2.70
CA SER A 95 2.89 14.93 2.89
C SER A 95 4.26 15.28 2.29
N GLN A 96 5.19 14.33 2.22
CA GLN A 96 6.52 14.56 1.63
C GLN A 96 6.49 14.55 0.10
N GLU A 97 5.77 13.60 -0.49
CA GLU A 97 5.60 13.49 -1.96
C GLU A 97 4.91 14.74 -2.54
N PHE A 98 3.90 15.28 -1.83
CA PHE A 98 3.16 16.46 -2.26
C PHE A 98 3.95 17.78 -2.13
N LEU A 99 5.07 17.79 -1.39
CA LEU A 99 5.96 18.95 -1.28
C LEU A 99 7.10 18.93 -2.32
N GLY A 100 7.32 17.81 -3.01
CA GLY A 100 8.32 17.65 -4.07
C GLY A 100 7.84 18.00 -5.48
N SER A 101 6.52 18.02 -5.71
CA SER A 101 5.91 18.48 -6.96
C SER A 101 5.24 19.84 -6.75
N GLY A 102 5.80 20.89 -7.34
CA GLY A 102 5.16 22.20 -7.35
C GLY A 102 3.71 22.12 -7.86
N ASN A 103 2.80 22.72 -7.10
CA ASN A 103 1.43 23.04 -7.51
C ASN A 103 0.55 21.82 -7.89
N ILE A 104 0.18 21.00 -6.91
CA ILE A 104 -0.99 20.13 -7.05
C ILE A 104 -2.24 21.01 -6.84
N ASP A 105 -2.88 21.41 -7.93
CA ASP A 105 -4.22 22.00 -7.91
C ASP A 105 -5.19 20.92 -7.41
N ASN A 106 -5.68 21.07 -6.17
CA ASN A 106 -6.64 20.17 -5.53
C ASN A 106 -7.95 19.99 -6.34
N ARG A 107 -8.15 20.73 -7.43
CA ARG A 107 -9.27 20.56 -8.39
C ARG A 107 -9.15 19.33 -9.28
N ALA A 108 -7.99 18.68 -9.39
CA ALA A 108 -7.83 17.50 -10.24
C ALA A 108 -8.58 16.26 -9.71
N TRP A 109 -8.79 16.17 -8.39
CA TRP A 109 -9.50 15.05 -7.76
C TRP A 109 -11.03 15.18 -7.80
N ASP A 110 -11.56 16.40 -7.94
CA ASP A 110 -13.01 16.64 -7.94
C ASP A 110 -13.66 16.45 -9.34
N ASN A 111 -12.87 16.39 -10.42
CA ASN A 111 -13.39 16.35 -11.80
C ASN A 111 -13.36 14.97 -12.48
N GLN A 112 -12.98 13.90 -11.78
CA GLN A 112 -13.18 12.52 -12.27
C GLN A 112 -14.48 11.90 -11.74
N GLN A 113 -15.53 12.71 -11.58
CA GLN A 113 -16.88 12.16 -11.61
C GLN A 113 -17.16 11.62 -13.02
N CYS A 114 -16.98 10.30 -13.13
CA CYS A 114 -17.68 9.38 -14.03
C CYS A 114 -18.75 10.07 -14.90
N THR A 115 -18.36 10.47 -16.11
CA THR A 115 -19.32 10.76 -17.18
C THR A 115 -19.62 9.44 -17.87
N ARG A 116 -20.83 8.97 -17.58
CA ARG A 116 -21.64 7.87 -18.13
C ARG A 116 -21.08 7.05 -19.30
#